data_AF-A0A7R9YCH7-F1
#
_entry.id   AF-A0A7R9YCH7-F1
#
_cell.length_a   1.000
_cell.length_b   1.000
_cell.length_c   1.000
_cell.angle_alpha   90.00
_cell.angle_beta   90.00
_cell.angle_gamma   90.00
#
_symmetry.space_group_name_H-M   'P 1'
#
loop_
_entity.id
_entity.type
_entity.pdbx_description
1 polymer ?
#
loop_
_entity_poly.entity_id
_entity_poly.type
_entity_poly.pdbx_seq_one_letter_code
_entity_poly.pdbx_strand_id
1 'polypeptide(L)'
;QRQQQQQQQQHAAQMHLMQAQQMQQMQAQAAMQAQQPQGVAPPVEAALTPSALAAASPTQQKNMIGERLYPLIMGTQPQLAGKITGMLLEMDNSELLHLLESPDALQAKINEALQVLEKHQQQQTGEEK
;
A
#
# COMPACT_ATOMS: atom_id res chain seq x y z
N GLN A 1 4.09 -70.88 -1.12
CA GLN A 1 3.21 -69.73 -1.42
C GLN A 1 3.18 -68.67 -0.31
N ARG A 2 2.90 -68.99 0.96
CA ARG A 2 2.92 -67.98 2.05
C ARG A 2 4.25 -67.23 2.22
N GLN A 3 5.39 -67.91 2.08
CA GLN A 3 6.70 -67.28 2.22
C GLN A 3 7.01 -66.27 1.09
N GLN A 4 6.50 -66.53 -0.13
CA GLN A 4 6.64 -65.61 -1.26
C GLN A 4 5.72 -64.40 -1.11
N GLN A 5 4.51 -64.60 -0.57
CA GLN A 5 3.58 -63.51 -0.25
C GLN A 5 4.11 -62.61 0.88
N GLN A 6 4.79 -63.19 1.87
CA GLN A 6 5.42 -62.45 2.96
C GLN A 6 6.61 -61.61 2.47
N GLN A 7 7.39 -62.13 1.52
CA GLN A 7 8.51 -61.39 0.90
C GLN A 7 8.01 -60.24 0.02
N GLN A 8 6.88 -60.41 -0.67
CA GLN A 8 6.25 -59.36 -1.47
C GLN A 8 5.64 -58.25 -0.61
N GLN A 9 5.06 -58.60 0.56
CA GLN A 9 4.59 -57.63 1.55
C GLN A 9 5.75 -56.82 2.16
N GLN A 10 6.90 -57.44 2.43
CA GLN A 10 8.08 -56.72 2.92
C GLN A 10 8.59 -55.69 1.89
N HIS A 11 8.56 -56.02 0.61
CA HIS A 11 8.96 -55.10 -0.46
C HIS A 11 8.00 -53.91 -0.60
N ALA A 12 6.69 -54.17 -0.53
CA ALA A 12 5.67 -53.12 -0.57
C ALA A 12 5.76 -52.17 0.64
N ALA A 13 6.00 -52.71 1.84
CA ALA A 13 6.19 -51.91 3.05
C ALA A 13 7.45 -51.03 2.97
N GLN A 14 8.54 -51.56 2.40
CA GLN A 14 9.79 -50.80 2.23
C GLN A 14 9.63 -49.66 1.22
N MET A 15 8.88 -49.88 0.14
CA MET A 15 8.52 -48.84 -0.84
C MET A 15 7.65 -47.73 -0.23
N HIS A 16 6.68 -48.09 0.61
CA HIS A 16 5.83 -47.11 1.29
C HIS A 16 6.61 -46.24 2.28
N LEU A 17 7.54 -46.83 3.03
CA LEU A 17 8.38 -46.08 3.97
C LEU A 17 9.30 -45.09 3.24
N MET A 18 9.85 -45.50 2.09
CA MET A 18 10.71 -44.62 1.28
C MET A 18 9.90 -43.47 0.65
N GLN A 19 8.67 -43.72 0.22
CA GLN A 19 7.76 -42.68 -0.28
C GLN A 19 7.35 -41.69 0.82
N ALA A 20 7.05 -42.17 2.03
CA ALA A 20 6.73 -41.32 3.18
C ALA A 20 7.92 -40.42 3.57
N GLN A 21 9.15 -40.94 3.51
CA GLN A 21 10.35 -40.16 3.81
C GLN A 21 10.63 -39.09 2.74
N GLN A 22 10.36 -39.37 1.47
CA GLN A 22 10.47 -38.38 0.39
C GLN A 22 9.43 -37.26 0.55
N MET A 23 8.19 -37.60 0.93
CA MET A 23 7.14 -36.61 1.14
C MET A 23 7.44 -35.70 2.34
N GLN A 24 8.04 -36.24 3.41
CA GLN A 24 8.49 -35.45 4.56
C GLN A 24 9.63 -34.49 4.19
N GLN A 25 10.55 -34.90 3.31
CA GLN A 25 11.66 -34.04 2.85
C GLN A 25 11.17 -32.90 1.95
N MET A 26 10.16 -33.14 1.11
CA MET A 26 9.52 -32.10 0.30
C MET A 26 8.77 -31.07 1.16
N GLN A 27 8.10 -31.52 2.23
CA GLN A 27 7.43 -30.63 3.17
C GLN A 27 8.43 -29.78 3.98
N ALA A 28 9.59 -30.34 4.32
CA ALA A 28 10.67 -29.60 4.99
C ALA A 28 11.30 -28.52 4.08
N GLN A 29 11.47 -28.79 2.79
CA GLN A 29 11.94 -27.78 1.82
C GLN A 29 10.93 -26.66 1.60
N ALA A 30 9.62 -26.97 1.57
CA ALA A 30 8.57 -25.97 1.47
C ALA A 30 8.51 -25.07 2.71
N ALA A 31 8.71 -25.62 3.91
CA ALA A 31 8.76 -24.84 5.15
C ALA A 31 10.01 -23.95 5.22
N MET A 32 11.16 -24.40 4.69
CA MET A 32 12.41 -23.63 4.70
C MET A 32 12.41 -22.46 3.70
N GLN A 33 11.63 -22.54 2.61
CA GLN A 33 11.40 -21.40 1.72
C GLN A 33 10.48 -20.32 2.33
N ALA A 34 9.67 -20.67 3.33
CA ALA A 34 8.80 -19.72 4.04
C ALA A 34 9.51 -18.98 5.20
N GLN A 35 10.79 -19.28 5.48
CA GLN A 35 11.56 -18.67 6.57
C GLN A 35 12.73 -17.79 6.10
N GLN A 36 12.74 -17.37 4.82
CA GLN A 36 13.56 -16.20 4.49
C GLN A 36 13.02 -15.00 5.28
N PRO A 37 13.87 -14.20 5.96
CA PRO A 37 13.44 -12.91 6.48
C PRO A 37 13.08 -12.03 5.28
N GLN A 38 11.80 -12.05 4.91
CA GLN A 38 11.23 -11.11 3.97
C GLN A 38 11.30 -9.73 4.61
N GLY A 39 12.40 -9.03 4.38
CA GLY A 39 12.44 -7.56 4.38
C GLY A 39 11.68 -6.97 3.18
N VAL A 40 10.64 -7.65 2.69
CA VAL A 40 9.78 -7.20 1.61
C VAL A 40 8.35 -7.47 2.05
N ALA A 41 7.70 -6.38 2.44
CA ALA A 41 6.31 -6.31 2.87
C ALA A 41 5.37 -7.02 1.85
N PRO A 42 4.18 -7.49 2.30
CA PRO A 42 3.13 -7.97 1.41
C PRO A 42 2.79 -6.93 0.33
N PRO A 43 2.15 -7.33 -0.79
CA PRO A 43 1.74 -6.40 -1.83
C PRO A 43 0.92 -5.28 -1.18
N VAL A 44 1.51 -4.09 -1.16
CA VAL A 44 0.96 -2.91 -0.52
C VAL A 44 -0.27 -2.49 -1.29
N GLU A 45 -1.41 -3.04 -0.90
CA GLU A 45 -2.70 -2.39 -1.09
C GLU A 45 -2.64 -1.06 -0.31
N ALA A 46 -2.17 -0.01 -0.99
CA ALA A 46 -2.45 1.41 -0.75
C ALA A 46 -2.28 1.96 0.68
N ALA A 47 -1.69 1.25 1.63
CA ALA A 47 -1.46 1.76 2.98
C ALA A 47 -0.29 2.74 2.94
N LEU A 48 -0.53 4.00 3.30
CA LEU A 48 0.54 4.95 3.59
C LEU A 48 1.28 4.48 4.83
N THR A 49 2.23 3.56 4.63
CA THR A 49 3.10 3.14 5.72
C THR A 49 4.23 4.16 5.85
N PRO A 50 4.63 4.53 7.09
CA PRO A 50 5.76 5.44 7.31
C PRO A 50 7.04 4.97 6.60
N SER A 51 7.28 3.65 6.56
CA SER A 51 8.43 3.04 5.89
C SER A 51 8.39 3.21 4.37
N ALA A 52 7.22 3.04 3.73
CA ALA A 52 7.09 3.26 2.29
C ALA A 52 7.24 4.74 1.93
N LEU A 53 6.71 5.63 2.78
CA LEU A 53 6.88 7.07 2.59
C LEU A 53 8.37 7.45 2.71
N ALA A 54 9.07 6.98 3.75
CA ALA A 54 10.49 7.28 3.96
C ALA A 54 11.42 6.75 2.84
N ALA A 55 11.06 5.63 2.20
CA ALA A 55 11.82 5.05 1.10
C ALA A 55 11.53 5.70 -0.28
N ALA A 56 10.44 6.47 -0.39
CA ALA A 56 10.01 7.08 -1.64
C ALA A 56 10.73 8.42 -1.91
N SER A 57 10.90 8.77 -3.19
CA SER A 57 11.39 10.09 -3.58
C SER A 57 10.43 11.21 -3.13
N PRO A 58 10.88 12.46 -2.97
CA PRO A 58 10.01 13.56 -2.51
C PRO A 58 8.73 13.75 -3.34
N THR A 59 8.84 13.59 -4.67
CA THR A 59 7.70 13.64 -5.58
C THR A 59 6.72 12.48 -5.35
N GLN A 60 7.25 11.26 -5.14
CA GLN A 60 6.40 10.10 -4.84
C GLN A 60 5.72 10.24 -3.48
N GLN A 61 6.42 10.77 -2.47
CA GLN A 61 5.82 11.07 -1.17
C GLN A 61 4.62 12.02 -1.30
N LYS A 62 4.75 13.10 -2.08
CA LYS A 62 3.65 14.02 -2.37
C LYS A 62 2.48 13.32 -3.06
N ASN A 63 2.75 12.50 -4.08
CA ASN A 63 1.70 11.74 -4.76
C ASN A 63 0.95 10.81 -3.79
N MET A 64 1.69 10.07 -2.97
CA MET A 64 1.15 9.17 -1.96
C MET A 64 0.28 9.92 -0.94
N ILE A 65 0.75 11.06 -0.43
CA ILE A 65 -0.01 11.91 0.49
C ILE A 65 -1.27 12.46 -0.19
N GLY A 66 -1.14 12.90 -1.45
CA GLY A 66 -2.24 13.41 -2.27
C GLY A 66 -3.36 12.39 -2.45
N GLU A 67 -3.05 11.11 -2.68
CA GLU A 67 -4.05 10.05 -2.79
C GLU A 67 -4.86 9.85 -1.50
N ARG A 68 -4.31 10.21 -0.33
CA ARG A 68 -5.05 10.20 0.94
C ARG A 68 -5.78 11.49 1.24
N LEU A 69 -5.21 12.64 0.87
CA LEU A 69 -5.87 13.94 1.05
C LEU A 69 -7.09 14.09 0.13
N TYR A 70 -7.00 13.62 -1.11
CA TYR A 70 -8.05 13.78 -2.10
C TYR A 70 -9.44 13.33 -1.64
N PRO A 71 -9.65 12.10 -1.13
CA PRO A 71 -10.98 11.68 -0.68
C PRO A 71 -11.51 12.47 0.52
N LEU A 72 -10.62 12.94 1.41
CA LEU A 72 -11.00 13.79 2.55
C LEU A 72 -11.52 15.15 2.07
N ILE A 73 -10.82 15.76 1.11
CA ILE A 73 -11.22 17.02 0.49
C ILE A 73 -12.49 16.82 -0.34
N MET A 74 -12.59 15.72 -1.09
CA MET A 74 -13.74 15.40 -1.93
C MET A 74 -15.04 15.27 -1.12
N GLY A 75 -14.96 14.78 0.12
CA GLY A 75 -16.10 14.73 1.04
C GLY A 75 -16.64 16.10 1.43
N THR A 76 -15.80 17.15 1.39
CA THR A 76 -16.20 18.53 1.74
C THR A 76 -16.49 19.36 0.49
N GLN A 77 -15.61 19.32 -0.51
CA GLN A 77 -15.65 20.17 -1.69
C GLN A 77 -15.44 19.36 -2.99
N PRO A 78 -16.41 18.53 -3.41
CA PRO A 78 -16.24 17.61 -4.53
C PRO A 78 -15.92 18.30 -5.86
N GLN A 79 -16.47 19.49 -6.11
CA GLN A 79 -16.26 20.23 -7.38
C GLN A 79 -14.83 20.77 -7.53
N LEU A 80 -14.17 21.12 -6.42
CA LEU A 80 -12.85 21.76 -6.43
C LEU A 80 -11.76 20.86 -5.83
N ALA A 81 -12.10 19.63 -5.42
CA ALA A 81 -11.19 18.72 -4.74
C ALA A 81 -9.86 18.54 -5.49
N GLY A 82 -9.89 18.37 -6.80
CA GLY A 82 -8.68 18.23 -7.61
C GLY A 82 -7.77 19.46 -7.56
N LYS A 83 -8.35 20.67 -7.70
CA LYS A 83 -7.58 21.93 -7.65
C LYS A 83 -7.05 22.22 -6.25
N ILE A 84 -7.88 22.03 -5.23
CA ILE A 84 -7.50 22.24 -3.83
C ILE A 84 -6.40 21.25 -3.44
N THR A 85 -6.54 19.96 -3.78
CA THR A 85 -5.50 18.95 -3.53
C THR A 85 -4.20 19.34 -4.23
N GLY A 86 -4.27 19.77 -5.50
CA GLY A 86 -3.10 20.25 -6.24
C GLY A 86 -2.40 21.42 -5.55
N MET A 87 -3.14 22.42 -5.07
CA MET A 87 -2.59 23.57 -4.34
C MET A 87 -1.98 23.17 -2.99
N LEU A 88 -2.64 22.28 -2.23
CA LEU A 88 -2.10 21.80 -0.96
C LEU A 88 -0.83 20.99 -1.16
N LEU A 89 -0.72 20.23 -2.26
CA LEU A 89 0.49 19.47 -2.59
C LEU A 89 1.71 20.35 -2.90
N GLU A 90 1.55 21.67 -3.04
CA GLU A 90 2.68 22.61 -3.14
C GLU A 90 3.39 22.81 -1.79
N MET A 91 2.71 22.52 -0.66
CA MET A 91 3.24 22.63 0.70
C MET A 91 4.32 21.56 0.99
N ASP A 92 4.98 21.68 2.14
CA ASP A 92 5.97 20.72 2.60
C ASP A 92 5.33 19.40 3.06
N ASN A 93 6.04 18.29 2.87
CA ASN A 93 5.54 16.96 3.22
C ASN A 93 5.18 16.85 4.71
N SER A 94 5.94 17.48 5.59
CA SER A 94 5.66 17.52 7.04
C SER A 94 4.34 18.23 7.35
N GLU A 95 4.04 19.33 6.65
CA GLU A 95 2.79 20.06 6.86
C GLU A 95 1.61 19.24 6.31
N LEU A 96 1.77 18.60 5.15
CA LEU A 96 0.75 17.73 4.56
C LEU A 96 0.42 16.52 5.42
N LEU A 97 1.42 15.91 6.07
CA LEU A 97 1.21 14.83 7.03
C LEU A 97 0.40 15.32 8.24
N HIS A 98 0.70 16.50 8.77
CA HIS A 98 -0.09 17.09 9.85
C HIS A 98 -1.56 17.33 9.44
N LEU A 99 -1.83 17.72 8.19
CA LEU A 99 -3.20 17.85 7.68
C LEU A 99 -3.95 16.50 7.61
N LEU A 100 -3.24 15.39 7.38
CA LEU A 100 -3.84 14.06 7.42
C LEU A 100 -4.20 13.62 8.85
N GLU A 101 -3.46 14.10 9.85
CA GLU A 101 -3.68 13.77 11.26
C GLU A 101 -4.69 14.70 11.95
N SER A 102 -4.88 15.91 11.43
CA SER A 102 -5.73 16.94 12.02
C SER A 102 -6.85 17.40 11.06
N PRO A 103 -8.09 16.91 11.23
CA PRO A 103 -9.21 17.30 10.37
C PRO A 103 -9.54 18.79 10.48
N ASP A 104 -9.37 19.41 11.65
CA ASP A 104 -9.57 20.86 11.85
C ASP A 104 -8.53 21.66 11.05
N ALA A 105 -7.27 21.24 11.05
CA ALA A 105 -6.22 21.89 10.26
C ALA A 105 -6.48 21.74 8.75
N LEU A 106 -6.92 20.55 8.31
CA LEU A 106 -7.29 20.31 6.92
C LEU A 106 -8.44 21.23 6.48
N GLN A 107 -9.50 21.36 7.28
CA GLN A 107 -10.62 22.25 6.99
C GLN A 107 -10.18 23.71 6.89
N ALA A 108 -9.32 24.18 7.81
CA ALA A 108 -8.77 25.54 7.74
C ALA A 108 -8.03 25.78 6.41
N LYS A 109 -7.17 24.85 6.01
CA LYS A 109 -6.42 24.93 4.74
C LYS A 109 -7.31 24.84 3.50
N ILE A 110 -8.36 24.03 3.53
CA ILE A 110 -9.37 23.98 2.45
C ILE A 110 -10.01 25.36 2.28
N ASN A 111 -10.42 26.01 3.38
CA ASN A 111 -11.03 27.33 3.34
C ASN A 111 -10.08 28.43 2.85
N GLU A 112 -8.80 28.36 3.19
CA GLU A 112 -7.78 29.25 2.65
C GLU A 112 -7.61 29.05 1.13
N ALA A 113 -7.49 27.79 0.68
CA ALA A 113 -7.35 27.47 -0.74
C ALA A 113 -8.56 27.91 -1.56
N LEU A 114 -9.78 27.78 -1.01
CA LEU A 114 -11.01 28.26 -1.63
C LEU A 114 -10.97 29.77 -1.89
N GLN A 115 -10.60 30.56 -0.88
CA GLN A 115 -10.50 32.01 -1.02
C GLN A 115 -9.48 32.42 -2.09
N VAL A 116 -8.36 31.70 -2.19
CA VAL A 116 -7.35 31.95 -3.24
C VAL A 116 -7.91 31.59 -4.62
N LEU A 117 -8.58 30.45 -4.76
CA LEU A 117 -9.21 30.02 -6.01
C LEU A 117 -10.29 31.00 -6.47
N GLU A 118 -11.12 31.52 -5.57
CA GLU A 118 -12.12 32.54 -5.88
C GLU A 118 -11.48 33.84 -6.39
N LYS A 119 -10.42 34.32 -5.72
CA LYS A 119 -9.68 35.51 -6.15
C LYS A 119 -9.06 35.32 -7.54
N HIS A 120 -8.45 34.17 -7.80
CA HIS A 120 -7.89 33.86 -9.12
C HIS A 120 -8.98 33.78 -10.20
N GLN A 121 -10.14 33.19 -9.87
CA GLN A 121 -11.24 33.05 -10.82
C GLN A 121 -11.85 34.40 -11.21
N GLN A 122 -11.96 35.33 -10.25
CA GLN A 122 -12.38 36.72 -10.48
C GLN A 122 -11.37 37.52 -11.31
N GLN A 123 -10.07 37.24 -11.15
CA GLN A 123 -9.02 37.90 -11.95
C GLN A 123 -8.99 37.36 -13.39
N GLN A 124 -9.14 36.04 -13.58
CA GLN A 124 -9.15 35.43 -14.91
C GLN A 124 -10.38 35.78 -15.76
N THR A 125 -11.48 36.24 -15.14
CA THR A 125 -12.67 36.72 -15.87
C THR A 125 -12.61 38.20 -16.21
N GLY A 126 -11.58 38.94 -15.77
CA GLY A 126 -11.44 40.38 -15.98
C GLY A 126 -10.55 40.79 -17.17
N GLU A 127 -9.82 39.87 -17.80
CA GLU A 127 -8.81 40.19 -18.84
C GLU A 127 -9.24 39.85 -20.28
N GLU A 128 -10.56 39.71 -20.53
CA GLU A 128 -11.09 39.51 -21.90
C GLU A 128 -12.06 40.63 -22.33
N LYS A 129 -11.67 41.89 -22.08
CA LYS A 129 -12.32 43.04 -22.69
C LYS A 129 -11.35 44.03 -23.33
#